data_AF-A0A9Q1BGZ6-F1
#
_entry.id   AF-A0A9Q1BGZ6-F1
#
_cell.length_a   1.000
_cell.length_b   1.000
_cell.length_c   1.000
_cell.angle_alpha   90.00
_cell.angle_beta   90.00
_cell.angle_gamma   90.00
#
_symmetry.space_group_name_H-M   'P 1'
#
loop_
_entity.id
_entity.type
_entity.pdbx_description
1 polymer ?
#
loop_
_entity_poly.entity_id
_entity_poly.type
_entity_poly.pdbx_seq_one_letter_code
_entity_poly.pdbx_strand_id
1 'polypeptide(L)'
;MAAGSHTWPHCKYLELSASLQRRSHGEVDYLFTMDLWRRWRSFHGSHHCASLRHLKKFVLVHALTLLIFALLISSVKCEDVDEELKLKYPNLHRRGLLPRIFGNKQSRRLPPNPAGGVKIEDGGPHPPGKIEQNNRRPVMPPEQHKVRYDVNPWQDSQKFNYKWPENQRAYFTCPRGYFIASLEPKFGTVQSSILRVPWNNKATLFTLKDKYERGLSPSPAHMKYPRMNSPKVSAEDAQQKQFRRIAEGQSEVSETGCDPVLHCLGHQACLFKISVELCAADPVPGSRKMFAIGVTCVKDSMEGDYISDSKDFVVARKERDHTLYLAYDGSESTPSHAYIVFHQIPEDEIFGVDCPPVNQALQSGYGGWCTLPAPTQTDIADQLWNILGRVPFPECRQELKDVYCAYHYNTTGGCLPPTFIEPRKEGEVPKLGEVNFSFNALPKRGPRPDMTKHKAMLADKHIGLIPVKLGFLILAHANAEAVAQLLEGVYRKQHFYVVHVDYRADSVRDHLVERAEELRGDLDNIHVLPKSRSFIASWGSYDIVRAEIEGYEELLRMGVWEFLINLSGADLPLRDVDDISAMLAAYRGYNFMRQNGNWNDRSGKATDYTV
;
A
#
# COMPACT_ATOMS: atom_id res chain seq x y z
N MET A 1 22.95 21.16 -65.63
CA MET A 1 23.02 22.64 -65.79
C MET A 1 22.70 23.23 -64.42
N ALA A 2 23.74 23.34 -63.59
CA ALA A 2 24.37 24.59 -63.09
C ALA A 2 23.64 25.11 -61.82
N ALA A 3 24.12 24.83 -60.59
CA ALA A 3 25.26 25.44 -59.84
C ALA A 3 24.84 26.76 -59.14
N GLY A 4 25.22 27.11 -57.90
CA GLY A 4 26.16 26.58 -56.89
C GLY A 4 26.04 27.40 -55.59
N SER A 5 26.47 26.84 -54.43
CA SER A 5 27.60 27.28 -53.56
C SER A 5 27.40 28.62 -52.78
N HIS A 6 27.67 28.79 -51.47
CA HIS A 6 28.92 28.56 -50.72
C HIS A 6 28.77 28.79 -49.19
N THR A 7 29.35 27.86 -48.39
CA THR A 7 30.25 27.93 -47.19
C THR A 7 30.22 29.04 -46.10
N TRP A 8 30.42 28.65 -44.82
CA TRP A 8 31.16 29.37 -43.74
C TRP A 8 31.93 28.41 -42.80
N PRO A 9 33.00 28.84 -42.06
CA PRO A 9 34.13 27.99 -41.60
C PRO A 9 34.42 27.87 -40.07
N HIS A 10 35.21 26.84 -39.71
CA HIS A 10 36.24 26.61 -38.65
C HIS A 10 36.07 26.83 -37.12
N CYS A 11 36.21 25.69 -36.39
CA CYS A 11 37.00 25.32 -35.18
C CYS A 11 37.37 26.29 -34.03
N LYS A 12 37.18 25.82 -32.78
CA LYS A 12 38.24 25.63 -31.75
C LYS A 12 37.77 24.80 -30.53
N TYR A 13 38.63 23.86 -30.10
CA TYR A 13 38.60 23.11 -28.83
C TYR A 13 39.28 23.93 -27.71
N LEU A 14 38.87 23.74 -26.45
CA LEU A 14 39.71 23.86 -25.25
C LEU A 14 39.03 23.21 -24.03
N GLU A 15 39.65 22.16 -23.51
CA GLU A 15 39.40 21.54 -22.20
C GLU A 15 39.77 22.49 -21.05
N LEU A 16 39.14 22.32 -19.88
CA LEU A 16 39.77 22.54 -18.57
C LEU A 16 39.04 21.74 -17.48
N SER A 17 39.85 20.99 -16.74
CA SER A 17 39.56 20.05 -15.65
C SER A 17 39.40 20.70 -14.26
N ALA A 18 38.96 19.87 -13.29
CA ALA A 18 39.09 19.97 -11.82
C ALA A 18 37.92 20.68 -11.10
N SER A 19 37.46 20.30 -9.89
CA SER A 19 37.97 19.41 -8.85
C SER A 19 36.84 18.99 -7.88
N LEU A 20 37.01 17.84 -7.23
CA LEU A 20 36.30 17.44 -6.01
C LEU A 20 36.67 18.38 -4.85
N GLN A 21 35.66 18.93 -4.17
CA GLN A 21 35.80 19.39 -2.78
C GLN A 21 34.55 19.04 -1.96
N ARG A 22 34.72 18.12 -1.01
CA ARG A 22 33.79 17.93 0.11
C ARG A 22 33.79 19.20 0.96
N ARG A 23 32.62 19.77 1.21
CA ARG A 23 32.36 20.51 2.45
C ARG A 23 31.04 20.08 3.08
N SER A 24 31.18 19.89 4.38
CA SER A 24 30.24 19.57 5.44
C SER A 24 29.07 20.53 5.57
N HIS A 25 28.01 20.02 6.21
CA HIS A 25 26.80 20.68 6.70
C HIS A 25 25.68 20.83 5.68
N GLY A 26 24.72 19.90 5.78
CA GLY A 26 23.44 19.97 5.09
C GLY A 26 22.48 20.89 5.83
N GLU A 27 22.31 22.09 5.28
CA GLU A 27 21.08 22.86 5.28
C GLU A 27 20.83 23.22 3.81
N VAL A 28 19.68 22.81 3.26
CA VAL A 28 19.24 23.20 1.92
C VAL A 28 17.97 24.02 2.10
N ASP A 29 18.13 25.34 2.07
CA ASP A 29 17.05 26.30 1.85
C ASP A 29 16.87 26.54 0.36
N TYR A 30 15.61 26.54 -0.08
CA TYR A 30 15.19 26.84 -1.43
C TYR A 30 15.40 28.32 -1.76
N LEU A 31 16.38 28.64 -2.60
CA LEU A 31 16.54 29.97 -3.21
C LEU A 31 16.89 29.84 -4.70
N PHE A 32 15.85 29.69 -5.54
CA PHE A 32 16.00 29.70 -7.01
C PHE A 32 15.01 30.67 -7.67
N THR A 33 14.94 31.92 -7.19
CA THR A 33 14.18 32.98 -7.86
C THR A 33 14.76 34.37 -7.60
N MET A 34 16.04 34.65 -7.86
CA MET A 34 16.55 36.05 -7.79
C MET A 34 17.72 36.41 -8.71
N ASP A 35 17.96 35.70 -9.82
CA ASP A 35 19.06 36.06 -10.76
C ASP A 35 18.62 36.61 -12.13
N LEU A 36 17.31 36.62 -12.41
CA LEU A 36 16.76 37.23 -13.63
C LEU A 36 16.30 38.69 -13.42
N TRP A 37 16.20 39.16 -12.17
CA TRP A 37 15.72 40.52 -11.87
C TRP A 37 16.85 41.55 -11.68
N ARG A 38 18.11 41.10 -11.43
CA ARG A 38 19.28 42.00 -11.32
C ARG A 38 19.90 42.41 -12.66
N ARG A 39 19.64 41.68 -13.75
CA ARG A 39 20.11 42.05 -15.10
C ARG A 39 19.18 42.97 -15.89
N TRP A 40 17.99 43.28 -15.37
CA TRP A 40 17.01 44.14 -16.05
C TRP A 40 17.09 45.63 -15.63
N ARG A 41 17.92 45.99 -14.64
CA ARG A 41 18.05 47.38 -14.13
C ARG A 41 19.25 48.18 -14.66
N SER A 42 19.96 47.71 -15.69
CA SER A 42 21.18 48.38 -16.18
C SER A 42 21.09 48.96 -17.60
N PHE A 43 19.92 49.00 -18.25
CA PHE A 43 19.82 49.56 -19.61
C PHE A 43 18.52 50.33 -19.81
N HIS A 44 18.45 51.55 -19.25
CA HIS A 44 17.69 52.64 -19.86
C HIS A 44 18.20 53.99 -19.34
N GLY A 45 19.12 54.58 -20.09
CA GLY A 45 19.31 56.02 -20.16
C GLY A 45 19.03 56.46 -21.59
N SER A 46 18.10 57.40 -21.75
CA SER A 46 18.02 58.39 -22.84
C SER A 46 17.39 57.99 -24.20
N HIS A 47 16.17 58.52 -24.40
CA HIS A 47 15.50 58.99 -25.62
C HIS A 47 16.02 58.61 -27.04
N HIS A 48 15.14 58.04 -27.89
CA HIS A 48 14.50 58.71 -29.06
C HIS A 48 13.59 57.79 -29.91
N CYS A 49 12.67 58.45 -30.64
CA CYS A 49 11.55 57.97 -31.47
C CYS A 49 11.77 56.73 -32.36
N ALA A 50 10.78 55.82 -32.38
CA ALA A 50 10.49 54.96 -33.53
C ALA A 50 9.00 54.53 -33.63
N SER A 51 8.30 55.15 -34.58
CA SER A 51 7.16 54.67 -35.41
C SER A 51 6.13 53.66 -34.85
N LEU A 52 4.87 54.12 -34.73
CA LEU A 52 3.65 53.35 -34.43
C LEU A 52 3.33 52.16 -35.37
N ARG A 53 4.09 51.93 -36.45
CA ARG A 53 3.83 50.82 -37.38
C ARG A 53 4.47 49.49 -36.96
N HIS A 54 5.51 49.50 -36.12
CA HIS A 54 6.11 48.26 -35.61
C HIS A 54 5.40 47.70 -34.38
N LEU A 55 4.78 48.56 -33.56
CA LEU A 55 3.99 48.12 -32.40
C LEU A 55 2.76 47.30 -32.83
N LYS A 56 2.09 47.67 -33.93
CA LYS A 56 0.94 46.91 -34.44
C LYS A 56 1.31 45.55 -35.02
N LYS A 57 2.47 45.41 -35.68
CA LYS A 57 2.96 44.11 -36.17
C LYS A 57 3.44 43.21 -35.03
N PHE A 58 4.08 43.78 -34.01
CA PHE A 58 4.54 43.00 -32.85
C PHE A 58 3.37 42.49 -31.99
N VAL A 59 2.34 43.33 -31.79
CA VAL A 59 1.10 42.94 -31.10
C VAL A 59 0.31 41.91 -31.91
N LEU A 60 0.26 42.02 -33.25
CA LEU A 60 -0.44 41.04 -34.08
C LEU A 60 0.28 39.67 -34.10
N VAL A 61 1.61 39.66 -34.14
CA VAL A 61 2.41 38.42 -34.13
C VAL A 61 2.35 37.75 -32.75
N HIS A 62 2.37 38.52 -31.65
CA HIS A 62 2.16 37.98 -30.30
C HIS A 62 0.72 37.49 -30.09
N ALA A 63 -0.28 38.21 -30.62
CA ALA A 63 -1.67 37.77 -30.55
C ALA A 63 -1.88 36.48 -31.37
N LEU A 64 -1.29 36.37 -32.57
CA LEU A 64 -1.36 35.14 -33.37
C LEU A 64 -0.61 33.97 -32.73
N THR A 65 0.57 34.20 -32.14
CA THR A 65 1.28 33.13 -31.42
C THR A 65 0.52 32.69 -30.18
N LEU A 66 -0.10 33.60 -29.43
CA LEU A 66 -0.98 33.24 -28.31
C LEU A 66 -2.24 32.51 -28.77
N LEU A 67 -2.81 32.86 -29.92
CA LEU A 67 -3.98 32.17 -30.49
C LEU A 67 -3.60 30.76 -31.01
N ILE A 68 -2.44 30.60 -31.62
CA ILE A 68 -1.90 29.30 -32.06
C ILE A 68 -1.56 28.45 -30.83
N PHE A 69 -0.99 29.03 -29.77
CA PHE A 69 -0.75 28.33 -28.50
C PHE A 69 -2.06 27.91 -27.83
N ALA A 70 -3.08 28.78 -27.83
CA ALA A 70 -4.41 28.47 -27.30
C ALA A 70 -5.13 27.39 -28.13
N LEU A 71 -4.96 27.37 -29.46
CA LEU A 71 -5.50 26.33 -30.34
C LEU A 71 -4.74 25.00 -30.24
N LEU A 72 -3.43 25.04 -29.97
CA LEU A 72 -2.61 23.85 -29.67
C LEU A 72 -2.95 23.26 -28.30
N ILE A 73 -3.22 24.09 -27.28
CA ILE A 73 -3.72 23.64 -25.97
C ILE A 73 -5.15 23.09 -26.09
N SER A 74 -5.98 23.65 -26.97
CA SER A 74 -7.34 23.15 -27.24
C SER A 74 -7.42 21.85 -28.04
N SER A 75 -6.31 21.40 -28.65
CA SER A 75 -6.25 20.17 -29.47
C SER A 75 -5.47 19.03 -28.82
N VAL A 76 -4.81 19.28 -27.69
CA VAL A 76 -4.39 18.21 -26.78
C VAL A 76 -5.57 17.94 -25.85
N LYS A 77 -6.41 16.96 -26.21
CA LYS A 77 -7.17 16.25 -25.18
C LYS A 77 -6.14 15.57 -24.28
N CYS A 78 -5.72 16.26 -23.23
CA CYS A 78 -5.39 15.56 -22.00
C CYS A 78 -6.69 14.87 -21.60
N GLU A 79 -6.82 13.58 -21.95
CA GLU A 79 -7.70 12.73 -21.15
C GLU A 79 -7.29 12.96 -19.69
N ASP A 80 -8.28 13.34 -18.88
CA ASP A 80 -8.10 13.61 -17.46
C ASP A 80 -7.40 12.40 -16.82
N VAL A 81 -6.08 12.53 -16.65
CA VAL A 81 -5.25 11.53 -15.96
C VAL A 81 -5.83 11.26 -14.58
N ASP A 82 -6.53 12.24 -13.99
CA ASP A 82 -7.25 12.17 -12.70
C ASP A 82 -8.48 11.24 -12.71
N GLU A 83 -9.22 11.12 -13.83
CA GLU A 83 -10.38 10.22 -13.90
C GLU A 83 -9.93 8.77 -14.14
N GLU A 84 -8.92 8.55 -15.01
CA GLU A 84 -8.30 7.22 -15.17
C GLU A 84 -7.61 6.75 -13.87
N LEU A 85 -6.98 7.69 -13.13
CA LEU A 85 -6.40 7.47 -11.80
C LEU A 85 -7.43 7.01 -10.77
N LYS A 86 -8.59 7.68 -10.68
CA LYS A 86 -9.68 7.29 -9.77
C LYS A 86 -10.31 5.96 -10.17
N LEU A 87 -10.45 5.71 -11.47
CA LEU A 87 -11.02 4.45 -11.99
C LEU A 87 -10.09 3.26 -11.73
N LYS A 88 -8.77 3.48 -11.83
CA LYS A 88 -7.76 2.41 -11.77
C LYS A 88 -7.21 2.19 -10.36
N TYR A 89 -7.06 3.26 -9.57
CA TYR A 89 -6.55 3.23 -8.20
C TYR A 89 -7.27 4.27 -7.32
N PRO A 90 -8.53 4.02 -6.88
CA PRO A 90 -9.28 4.96 -6.06
C PRO A 90 -8.58 5.32 -4.73
N ASN A 91 -7.57 4.54 -4.34
CA ASN A 91 -6.80 4.68 -3.10
C ASN A 91 -5.43 5.37 -3.25
N LEU A 92 -5.09 5.96 -4.40
CA LEU A 92 -3.73 6.46 -4.66
C LEU A 92 -3.29 7.60 -3.71
N HIS A 93 -4.23 8.35 -3.14
CA HIS A 93 -3.93 9.56 -2.36
C HIS A 93 -3.32 9.34 -0.96
N ARG A 94 -3.08 8.11 -0.46
CA ARG A 94 -2.71 7.92 0.96
C ARG A 94 -1.60 6.91 1.30
N ARG A 95 -0.79 6.46 0.35
CA ARG A 95 0.35 5.57 0.66
C ARG A 95 1.67 6.02 0.02
N GLY A 96 2.10 7.21 0.45
CA GLY A 96 3.50 7.57 0.43
C GLY A 96 4.23 7.05 1.68
N LEU A 97 5.45 6.55 1.45
CA LEU A 97 6.56 6.34 2.39
C LEU A 97 6.75 4.95 3.03
N LEU A 98 7.98 4.48 2.81
CA LEU A 98 8.65 3.25 3.20
C LEU A 98 8.83 3.14 4.73
N PRO A 99 8.84 1.91 5.31
CA PRO A 99 9.48 1.68 6.60
C PRO A 99 11.01 1.84 6.48
N ARG A 100 11.59 2.73 7.30
CA ARG A 100 13.05 2.82 7.52
C ARG A 100 13.58 1.49 8.07
N ILE A 101 14.36 0.77 7.27
CA ILE A 101 15.19 -0.35 7.74
C ILE A 101 16.62 0.16 7.94
N PHE A 102 16.93 0.60 9.17
CA PHE A 102 18.32 0.66 9.64
C PHE A 102 18.38 0.00 11.01
N GLY A 103 18.76 -1.28 11.01
CA GLY A 103 19.18 -1.99 12.21
C GLY A 103 20.66 -1.72 12.47
N ASN A 104 20.97 -0.96 13.52
CA ASN A 104 22.31 -0.81 14.04
C ASN A 104 22.84 -2.18 14.52
N LYS A 105 23.75 -2.79 13.77
CA LYS A 105 24.58 -3.90 14.25
C LYS A 105 25.86 -3.34 14.86
N GLN A 106 25.90 -3.25 16.19
CA GLN A 106 27.17 -3.37 16.93
C GLN A 106 27.11 -4.63 17.79
N SER A 107 27.53 -5.75 17.22
CA SER A 107 27.93 -6.93 17.99
C SER A 107 29.45 -7.03 17.90
N ARG A 108 30.12 -6.71 19.01
CA ARG A 108 31.55 -6.89 19.22
C ARG A 108 31.93 -8.35 18.94
N ARG A 109 32.94 -8.56 18.08
CA ARG A 109 33.62 -9.85 17.90
C ARG A 109 34.56 -10.07 19.09
N LEU A 110 34.45 -11.22 19.74
CA LEU A 110 35.54 -11.78 20.55
C LEU A 110 36.28 -12.83 19.70
N PRO A 111 37.63 -12.88 19.73
CA PRO A 111 38.41 -13.80 18.92
C PRO A 111 38.44 -15.22 19.52
N PRO A 112 38.76 -16.25 18.71
CA PRO A 112 38.86 -17.62 19.18
C PRO A 112 40.21 -17.85 19.86
N ASN A 113 40.25 -18.67 20.90
CA ASN A 113 41.49 -19.26 21.39
C ASN A 113 41.42 -20.79 21.27
N PRO A 114 42.48 -21.47 20.81
CA PRO A 114 42.47 -22.90 20.54
C PRO A 114 43.03 -23.73 21.69
N ALA A 115 42.83 -25.05 21.56
CA ALA A 115 43.52 -26.17 22.22
C ALA A 115 43.08 -26.56 23.64
N GLY A 116 42.85 -27.87 23.79
CA GLY A 116 42.65 -28.55 25.07
C GLY A 116 41.76 -29.78 24.90
N GLY A 117 42.34 -30.91 24.50
CA GLY A 117 41.61 -32.17 24.39
C GLY A 117 41.19 -32.73 25.75
N VAL A 118 40.34 -33.76 25.73
CA VAL A 118 40.46 -35.00 26.52
C VAL A 118 39.27 -35.92 26.22
N LYS A 119 39.64 -37.16 25.86
CA LYS A 119 39.05 -38.48 26.04
C LYS A 119 37.55 -38.72 25.85
N ILE A 120 37.31 -39.65 24.94
CA ILE A 120 36.14 -40.52 24.78
C ILE A 120 36.15 -41.54 25.94
N GLU A 121 35.03 -41.66 26.65
CA GLU A 121 34.68 -42.85 27.43
C GLU A 121 33.24 -43.25 27.11
N ASP A 122 33.08 -44.53 26.78
CA ASP A 122 31.82 -45.20 26.50
C ASP A 122 31.00 -45.40 27.79
N GLY A 123 29.74 -44.98 27.76
CA GLY A 123 28.75 -45.25 28.81
C GLY A 123 27.38 -45.55 28.18
N GLY A 124 26.83 -46.72 28.51
CA GLY A 124 25.67 -47.36 27.91
C GLY A 124 24.30 -46.64 28.04
N PRO A 125 23.20 -47.33 27.64
CA PRO A 125 21.96 -46.69 27.19
C PRO A 125 21.12 -46.15 28.36
N HIS A 126 20.89 -44.84 28.37
CA HIS A 126 19.86 -44.20 29.19
C HIS A 126 18.48 -44.24 28.48
N PRO A 127 17.38 -44.39 29.24
CA PRO A 127 16.02 -44.49 28.68
C PRO A 127 15.55 -43.16 28.06
N PRO A 128 14.61 -43.19 27.10
CA PRO A 128 14.20 -41.99 26.38
C PRO A 128 13.47 -41.03 27.31
N GLY A 129 14.14 -39.93 27.67
CA GLY A 129 13.51 -38.76 28.26
C GLY A 129 12.51 -38.17 27.27
N LYS A 130 11.26 -38.03 27.71
CA LYS A 130 10.20 -37.35 26.96
C LYS A 130 10.64 -35.92 26.65
N ILE A 131 11.03 -35.66 25.42
CA ILE A 131 11.10 -34.30 24.89
C ILE A 131 9.66 -33.86 24.67
N GLU A 132 9.12 -33.09 25.60
CA GLU A 132 7.92 -32.29 25.37
C GLU A 132 8.23 -31.33 24.22
N GLN A 133 7.84 -31.73 23.01
CA GLN A 133 7.74 -30.82 21.88
C GLN A 133 6.67 -29.79 22.24
N ASN A 134 7.14 -28.63 22.68
CA ASN A 134 6.31 -27.47 22.93
C ASN A 134 5.82 -26.94 21.57
N ASN A 135 4.81 -27.62 21.03
CA ASN A 135 4.04 -27.24 19.84
C ASN A 135 3.28 -25.95 20.14
N ARG A 136 3.98 -24.82 20.17
CA ARG A 136 3.33 -23.51 20.05
C ARG A 136 2.89 -23.34 18.61
N ARG A 137 1.72 -23.91 18.29
CA ARG A 137 0.87 -23.43 17.20
C ARG A 137 0.75 -21.91 17.35
N PRO A 138 0.70 -21.12 16.26
CA PRO A 138 0.27 -19.73 16.36
C PRO A 138 -1.08 -19.74 17.08
N VAL A 139 -1.11 -19.17 18.30
CA VAL A 139 -2.36 -19.01 19.04
C VAL A 139 -3.18 -18.03 18.21
N MET A 140 -4.16 -18.55 17.45
CA MET A 140 -5.20 -17.69 16.89
C MET A 140 -5.76 -16.86 18.05
N PRO A 141 -5.92 -15.54 17.90
CA PRO A 141 -6.56 -14.74 18.93
C PRO A 141 -7.88 -15.44 19.30
N PRO A 142 -8.22 -15.57 20.60
CA PRO A 142 -9.51 -16.12 20.98
C PRO A 142 -10.61 -15.39 20.23
N GLU A 143 -11.54 -16.14 19.63
CA GLU A 143 -12.63 -15.58 18.84
C GLU A 143 -13.38 -14.59 19.74
N GLN A 144 -13.33 -13.32 19.35
CA GLN A 144 -13.92 -12.26 20.15
C GLN A 144 -15.43 -12.41 20.15
N HIS A 145 -16.08 -11.91 21.19
CA HIS A 145 -17.53 -11.85 21.24
C HIS A 145 -18.03 -11.05 20.02
N LYS A 146 -18.69 -11.73 19.07
CA LYS A 146 -19.30 -11.10 17.90
C LYS A 146 -20.72 -10.71 18.29
N VAL A 147 -20.95 -9.42 18.46
CA VAL A 147 -22.31 -8.88 18.54
C VAL A 147 -22.91 -8.99 17.15
N ARG A 148 -24.04 -9.68 17.06
CA ARG A 148 -24.78 -9.81 15.80
C ARG A 148 -25.62 -8.56 15.60
N TYR A 149 -25.55 -7.99 14.41
CA TYR A 149 -26.23 -6.74 14.11
C TYR A 149 -27.76 -6.94 14.03
N ASP A 150 -28.21 -8.09 13.52
CA ASP A 150 -29.63 -8.42 13.31
C ASP A 150 -30.40 -8.78 14.59
N VAL A 151 -29.70 -9.17 15.66
CA VAL A 151 -30.34 -9.62 16.91
C VAL A 151 -30.76 -8.41 17.73
N ASN A 152 -32.06 -8.10 17.80
CA ASN A 152 -32.58 -7.09 18.72
C ASN A 152 -32.74 -7.68 20.14
N PRO A 153 -31.95 -7.25 21.13
CA PRO A 153 -32.14 -7.64 22.51
C PRO A 153 -33.48 -7.16 23.07
N TRP A 154 -34.05 -7.90 24.02
CA TRP A 154 -35.25 -7.46 24.73
C TRP A 154 -34.93 -6.38 25.79
N GLN A 155 -33.69 -6.35 26.27
CA GLN A 155 -33.21 -5.48 27.34
C GLN A 155 -32.95 -4.06 26.83
N ASP A 156 -33.25 -3.04 27.64
CA ASP A 156 -33.03 -1.63 27.25
C ASP A 156 -31.55 -1.25 27.16
N SER A 157 -30.69 -2.02 27.83
CA SER A 157 -29.25 -1.92 27.69
C SER A 157 -28.57 -3.28 27.77
N GLN A 158 -27.42 -3.41 27.11
CA GLN A 158 -26.59 -4.61 27.13
C GLN A 158 -25.11 -4.25 27.15
N LYS A 159 -24.33 -4.96 27.97
CA LYS A 159 -22.89 -4.74 28.11
C LYS A 159 -22.09 -5.87 27.45
N PHE A 160 -21.12 -5.49 26.63
CA PHE A 160 -20.20 -6.36 25.92
C PHE A 160 -18.76 -6.06 26.33
N ASN A 161 -17.89 -7.06 26.34
CA ASN A 161 -16.49 -6.89 26.69
C ASN A 161 -15.61 -7.41 25.56
N TYR A 162 -14.66 -6.59 25.12
CA TYR A 162 -13.73 -6.93 24.05
C TYR A 162 -12.29 -6.82 24.53
N LYS A 163 -11.40 -7.54 23.84
CA LYS A 163 -9.98 -7.57 24.20
C LYS A 163 -9.09 -7.88 23.00
N TRP A 164 -8.18 -6.98 22.66
CA TRP A 164 -7.24 -7.12 21.54
C TRP A 164 -5.78 -7.02 22.00
N PRO A 165 -4.85 -7.74 21.35
CA PRO A 165 -3.43 -7.41 21.39
C PRO A 165 -3.17 -6.06 20.72
N GLU A 166 -2.12 -5.37 21.15
CA GLU A 166 -1.57 -4.22 20.45
C GLU A 166 -1.21 -4.54 18.98
N ASN A 167 -1.27 -3.53 18.11
CA ASN A 167 -1.12 -3.61 16.65
C ASN A 167 -2.19 -4.41 15.90
N GLN A 168 -3.24 -4.86 16.59
CA GLN A 168 -4.41 -5.47 15.96
C GLN A 168 -5.45 -4.43 15.57
N ARG A 169 -6.24 -4.79 14.57
CA ARG A 169 -7.45 -4.06 14.22
C ARG A 169 -8.51 -4.38 15.27
N ALA A 170 -9.08 -3.34 15.86
CA ALA A 170 -10.14 -3.41 16.82
C ALA A 170 -11.43 -2.87 16.21
N TYR A 171 -12.54 -3.49 16.60
CA TYR A 171 -13.87 -3.09 16.15
C TYR A 171 -14.92 -3.61 17.12
N PHE A 172 -15.96 -2.83 17.35
CA PHE A 172 -17.13 -3.26 18.11
C PHE A 172 -18.38 -2.61 17.55
N THR A 173 -19.51 -3.26 17.75
CA THR A 173 -20.82 -2.82 17.24
C THR A 173 -21.87 -3.07 18.31
N CYS A 174 -22.88 -2.21 18.33
CA CYS A 174 -24.14 -2.50 18.99
C CYS A 174 -25.10 -3.22 18.03
N PRO A 175 -26.14 -3.88 18.54
CA PRO A 175 -27.19 -4.44 17.69
C PRO A 175 -28.04 -3.35 17.04
N ARG A 176 -28.75 -3.67 15.96
CA ARG A 176 -29.60 -2.72 15.24
C ARG A 176 -30.61 -2.05 16.18
N GLY A 177 -30.69 -0.72 16.13
CA GLY A 177 -31.55 0.09 16.99
C GLY A 177 -30.96 0.38 18.38
N TYR A 178 -29.64 0.25 18.53
CA TYR A 178 -28.90 0.54 19.76
C TYR A 178 -27.62 1.31 19.45
N PHE A 179 -27.31 2.30 20.28
CA PHE A 179 -26.06 3.06 20.17
C PHE A 179 -25.09 2.77 21.32
N ILE A 180 -23.82 3.12 21.11
CA ILE A 180 -22.76 3.03 22.12
C ILE A 180 -22.96 4.13 23.16
N ALA A 181 -23.57 3.81 24.30
CA ALA A 181 -23.89 4.79 25.34
C ALA A 181 -22.76 5.01 26.35
N SER A 182 -21.96 3.97 26.62
CA SER A 182 -20.81 4.09 27.53
C SER A 182 -19.66 3.16 27.17
N LEU A 183 -18.43 3.59 27.49
CA LEU A 183 -17.20 2.85 27.28
C LEU A 183 -16.38 2.74 28.58
N GLU A 184 -15.77 1.58 28.78
CA GLU A 184 -14.86 1.28 29.89
C GLU A 184 -13.51 0.78 29.34
N PRO A 185 -12.67 1.66 28.76
CA PRO A 185 -11.37 1.29 28.21
C PRO A 185 -10.36 0.95 29.31
N LYS A 186 -9.53 -0.06 29.07
CA LYS A 186 -8.47 -0.51 29.98
C LYS A 186 -7.29 -1.08 29.22
N PHE A 187 -6.08 -0.61 29.50
CA PHE A 187 -4.85 -1.30 29.09
C PHE A 187 -4.38 -2.27 30.17
N GLY A 188 -4.21 -3.53 29.81
CA GLY A 188 -3.56 -4.54 30.65
C GLY A 188 -2.08 -4.67 30.29
N THR A 189 -1.21 -4.61 31.29
CA THR A 189 0.16 -5.09 31.15
C THR A 189 0.16 -6.61 31.32
N VAL A 190 0.56 -7.34 30.28
CA VAL A 190 0.96 -8.73 30.47
C VAL A 190 2.36 -8.67 31.06
N GLN A 191 2.46 -8.62 32.39
CA GLN A 191 3.72 -8.71 33.15
C GLN A 191 4.82 -7.69 32.76
N SER A 192 4.62 -6.39 32.96
CA SER A 192 5.77 -5.48 33.04
C SER A 192 6.28 -5.42 34.49
N SER A 193 7.44 -6.02 34.75
CA SER A 193 8.11 -5.98 36.07
C SER A 193 8.89 -4.68 36.32
N ILE A 194 8.95 -3.76 35.35
CA ILE A 194 9.92 -2.65 35.38
C ILE A 194 9.36 -1.33 35.93
N LEU A 195 8.05 -1.06 35.91
CA LEU A 195 7.50 0.16 36.54
C LEU A 195 6.07 -0.09 37.04
N ARG A 196 5.90 -0.19 38.36
CA ARG A 196 4.58 -0.11 39.03
C ARG A 196 4.11 1.34 39.03
N VAL A 197 3.76 1.88 37.87
CA VAL A 197 2.84 3.02 37.83
C VAL A 197 1.47 2.44 38.22
N PRO A 198 0.77 2.96 39.24
CA PRO A 198 -0.56 2.50 39.59
C PRO A 198 -1.52 3.02 38.53
N TRP A 199 -1.49 2.44 37.33
CA TRP A 199 -2.64 2.54 36.42
C TRP A 199 -3.81 1.98 37.22
N ASN A 200 -4.76 2.84 37.55
CA ASN A 200 -5.90 2.48 38.36
C ASN A 200 -6.53 1.24 37.70
N ASN A 201 -6.44 0.08 38.34
CA ASN A 201 -6.90 -1.18 37.75
C ASN A 201 -8.44 -1.22 37.58
N LYS A 202 -9.13 -0.20 38.07
CA LYS A 202 -10.55 0.08 37.88
C LYS A 202 -10.74 0.76 36.52
N ALA A 203 -11.50 0.15 35.64
CA ALA A 203 -11.91 0.80 34.40
C ALA A 203 -12.74 2.03 34.75
N THR A 204 -12.38 3.19 34.20
CA THR A 204 -13.18 4.40 34.30
C THR A 204 -14.30 4.31 33.27
N LEU A 205 -15.54 4.52 33.72
CA LEU A 205 -16.72 4.56 32.86
C LEU A 205 -16.81 5.95 32.21
N PHE A 206 -16.89 5.98 30.88
CA PHE A 206 -17.13 7.19 30.09
C PHE A 206 -18.49 7.07 29.42
N THR A 207 -19.33 8.06 29.60
CA THR A 207 -20.70 8.13 29.10
C THR A 207 -20.82 9.15 27.97
N LEU A 208 -21.95 9.11 27.28
CA LEU A 208 -22.27 10.10 26.25
C LEU A 208 -22.29 11.54 26.79
N LYS A 209 -22.68 11.73 28.05
CA LYS A 209 -22.58 13.02 28.75
C LYS A 209 -21.12 13.48 28.88
N ASP A 210 -20.22 12.58 29.29
CA ASP A 210 -18.78 12.89 29.42
C ASP A 210 -18.19 13.31 28.06
N LYS A 211 -18.63 12.71 26.96
CA LYS A 211 -18.20 13.07 25.60
C LYS A 211 -18.48 14.55 25.29
N TYR A 212 -19.71 15.01 25.52
CA TYR A 212 -20.11 16.38 25.19
C TYR A 212 -19.56 17.41 26.19
N GLU A 213 -19.50 17.09 27.49
CA GLU A 213 -18.85 17.95 28.49
C GLU A 213 -17.37 18.21 28.16
N ARG A 214 -16.71 17.26 27.49
CA ARG A 214 -15.31 17.36 27.04
C ARG A 214 -15.15 17.95 25.64
N GLY A 215 -16.24 18.31 24.96
CA GLY A 215 -16.21 18.83 23.60
C GLY A 215 -15.73 17.81 22.54
N LEU A 216 -15.87 16.51 22.80
CA LEU A 216 -15.39 15.43 21.91
C LEU A 216 -16.36 15.13 20.75
N SER A 217 -17.02 16.16 20.21
CA SER A 217 -17.80 16.02 18.99
C SER A 217 -16.86 15.83 17.79
N PRO A 218 -17.15 14.93 16.83
CA PRO A 218 -16.36 14.70 15.62
C PRO A 218 -16.51 15.84 14.59
N SER A 219 -16.95 17.01 15.02
CA SER A 219 -16.79 18.28 14.31
C SER A 219 -15.66 19.04 15.00
N PRO A 220 -14.41 18.96 14.50
CA PRO A 220 -14.03 18.68 13.12
C PRO A 220 -13.71 17.20 12.79
N ALA A 221 -13.75 16.87 11.48
CA ALA A 221 -13.54 15.54 10.88
C ALA A 221 -12.15 14.89 11.12
N HIS A 222 -11.35 15.50 11.98
CA HIS A 222 -10.00 15.08 12.31
C HIS A 222 -9.61 15.61 13.67
N MET A 223 -8.63 14.97 14.28
CA MET A 223 -8.05 15.41 15.54
C MET A 223 -6.53 15.36 15.49
N LYS A 224 -5.91 16.40 16.05
CA LYS A 224 -4.47 16.53 16.17
C LYS A 224 -4.07 16.31 17.62
N TYR A 225 -3.23 15.32 17.86
CA TYR A 225 -2.72 14.99 19.18
C TYR A 225 -1.20 15.15 19.23
N PRO A 226 -0.62 15.65 20.33
CA PRO A 226 0.82 15.68 20.51
C PRO A 226 1.39 14.27 20.63
N ARG A 227 2.54 14.01 19.99
CA ARG A 227 3.32 12.78 20.16
C ARG A 227 4.23 12.94 21.38
N MET A 228 4.28 11.89 22.21
CA MET A 228 5.12 11.87 23.41
C MET A 228 6.64 11.87 23.14
N ASN A 229 7.10 11.71 21.89
CA ASN A 229 8.53 11.74 21.53
C ASN A 229 8.88 12.95 20.66
N SER A 230 8.91 14.15 21.25
CA SER A 230 9.45 15.34 20.59
C SER A 230 10.99 15.36 20.66
N PRO A 231 11.75 15.69 19.59
CA PRO A 231 13.19 15.40 19.50
C PRO A 231 14.14 16.29 20.33
N LYS A 232 13.65 17.05 21.33
CA LYS A 232 14.47 18.07 22.01
C LYS A 232 14.99 17.70 23.41
N VAL A 233 14.80 16.47 23.85
CA VAL A 233 15.31 15.97 25.14
C VAL A 233 15.82 14.54 24.91
N SER A 234 16.91 14.14 25.59
CA SER A 234 17.39 12.74 25.58
C SER A 234 16.18 11.81 25.76
N ALA A 235 16.01 10.87 24.83
CA ALA A 235 14.81 10.04 24.72
C ALA A 235 14.47 9.33 26.04
N GLU A 236 15.49 8.95 26.84
CA GLU A 236 15.32 8.33 28.14
C GLU A 236 14.83 9.30 29.23
N ASP A 237 15.38 10.52 29.35
CA ASP A 237 15.02 11.45 30.43
C ASP A 237 13.66 12.12 30.21
N ALA A 238 13.29 12.37 28.95
CA ALA A 238 11.98 12.92 28.57
C ALA A 238 10.87 11.95 28.94
N GLN A 239 11.09 10.68 28.59
CA GLN A 239 10.18 9.58 28.83
C GLN A 239 10.03 9.34 30.34
N GLN A 240 11.13 9.34 31.12
CA GLN A 240 11.08 9.13 32.58
C GLN A 240 10.41 10.28 33.34
N LYS A 241 10.68 11.55 32.99
CA LYS A 241 10.01 12.72 33.59
C LYS A 241 8.52 12.78 33.27
N GLN A 242 8.12 12.36 32.07
CA GLN A 242 6.72 12.33 31.67
C GLN A 242 5.94 11.22 32.38
N PHE A 243 6.55 10.06 32.62
CA PHE A 243 5.92 9.00 33.41
C PHE A 243 5.72 9.37 34.88
N ARG A 244 6.61 10.19 35.46
CA ARG A 244 6.34 10.80 36.76
C ARG A 244 5.11 11.72 36.69
N ARG A 245 5.01 12.59 35.68
CA ARG A 245 3.82 13.45 35.50
C ARG A 245 2.52 12.66 35.31
N ILE A 246 2.51 11.59 34.51
CA ILE A 246 1.34 10.72 34.34
C ILE A 246 0.99 10.00 35.66
N ALA A 247 1.99 9.47 36.37
CA ALA A 247 1.81 8.82 37.67
C ALA A 247 1.35 9.80 38.77
N GLU A 248 1.72 11.07 38.66
CA GLU A 248 1.37 12.17 39.57
C GLU A 248 0.09 12.90 39.15
N GLY A 249 -0.60 12.48 38.08
CA GLY A 249 -1.87 13.07 37.61
C GLY A 249 -1.71 14.44 36.92
N GLN A 250 -0.54 14.77 36.42
CA GLN A 250 -0.15 16.07 35.86
C GLN A 250 -0.01 16.08 34.31
N SER A 251 -0.53 15.07 33.60
CA SER A 251 -0.44 15.00 32.13
C SER A 251 -1.81 15.20 31.48
N GLU A 252 -1.90 16.13 30.52
CA GLU A 252 -3.07 16.33 29.64
C GLU A 252 -3.26 15.19 28.62
N VAL A 253 -2.35 14.22 28.56
CA VAL A 253 -2.29 13.19 27.53
C VAL A 253 -2.64 11.84 28.13
N SER A 254 -3.89 11.45 27.95
CA SER A 254 -4.51 10.15 28.27
C SER A 254 -4.93 9.89 29.72
N GLU A 255 -6.19 10.23 30.02
CA GLU A 255 -6.89 9.68 31.19
C GLU A 255 -7.23 8.19 30.99
N THR A 256 -7.36 7.74 29.73
CA THR A 256 -7.82 6.38 29.38
C THR A 256 -6.73 5.47 28.80
N GLY A 257 -5.58 6.04 28.45
CA GLY A 257 -4.56 5.41 27.62
C GLY A 257 -4.90 5.32 26.12
N CYS A 258 -6.13 5.61 25.68
CA CYS A 258 -6.51 5.73 24.28
C CYS A 258 -7.74 6.64 24.08
N ASP A 259 -7.57 7.91 24.42
CA ASP A 259 -8.65 8.90 24.41
C ASP A 259 -9.39 9.03 23.06
N PRO A 260 -8.76 8.83 21.88
CA PRO A 260 -9.50 8.89 20.61
C PRO A 260 -10.68 7.92 20.54
N VAL A 261 -10.62 6.78 21.25
CA VAL A 261 -11.72 5.80 21.28
C VAL A 261 -12.99 6.36 21.93
N LEU A 262 -12.89 7.43 22.73
CA LEU A 262 -14.06 8.09 23.30
C LEU A 262 -14.98 8.72 22.23
N HIS A 263 -14.46 9.04 21.04
CA HIS A 263 -15.30 9.49 19.92
C HIS A 263 -16.28 8.43 19.41
N CYS A 264 -16.05 7.15 19.73
CA CYS A 264 -16.98 6.06 19.41
C CYS A 264 -18.33 6.18 20.14
N LEU A 265 -18.40 6.92 21.26
CA LEU A 265 -19.66 7.15 21.98
C LEU A 265 -20.69 7.82 21.05
N GLY A 266 -21.95 7.37 21.13
CA GLY A 266 -23.05 7.88 20.31
C GLY A 266 -23.17 7.24 18.92
N HIS A 267 -22.19 6.46 18.46
CA HIS A 267 -22.26 5.76 17.16
C HIS A 267 -22.85 4.35 17.31
N GLN A 268 -23.28 3.74 16.20
CA GLN A 268 -23.74 2.34 16.15
C GLN A 268 -22.56 1.35 16.26
N ALA A 269 -21.47 1.67 15.57
CA ALA A 269 -20.29 0.82 15.48
C ALA A 269 -19.02 1.67 15.39
N CYS A 270 -17.89 1.11 15.85
CA CYS A 270 -16.61 1.79 15.84
C CYS A 270 -15.47 0.87 15.44
N LEU A 271 -14.56 1.37 14.60
CA LEU A 271 -13.40 0.65 14.08
C LEU A 271 -12.14 1.48 14.20
N PHE A 272 -11.03 0.83 14.56
CA PHE A 272 -9.72 1.48 14.66
C PHE A 272 -8.58 0.44 14.67
N LYS A 273 -7.34 0.90 14.58
CA LYS A 273 -6.16 0.07 14.83
C LYS A 273 -5.52 0.51 16.13
N ILE A 274 -5.34 -0.43 17.06
CA ILE A 274 -4.62 -0.13 18.31
C ILE A 274 -3.14 0.02 17.95
N SER A 275 -2.67 1.25 17.96
CA SER A 275 -1.26 1.58 17.73
C SER A 275 -0.81 2.67 18.67
N VAL A 276 0.50 2.85 18.78
CA VAL A 276 1.09 3.92 19.59
C VAL A 276 0.70 5.29 19.06
N GLU A 277 0.51 5.42 17.74
CA GLU A 277 0.10 6.68 17.11
C GLU A 277 -1.35 7.05 17.43
N LEU A 278 -2.24 6.05 17.57
CA LEU A 278 -3.64 6.28 17.94
C LEU A 278 -3.82 6.39 19.47
N CYS A 279 -3.20 5.50 20.23
CA CYS A 279 -3.39 5.37 21.68
C CYS A 279 -2.17 5.93 22.45
N ALA A 280 -1.84 7.20 22.22
CA ALA A 280 -0.55 7.87 22.46
C ALA A 280 0.00 7.93 23.90
N ALA A 281 0.28 6.78 24.51
CA ALA A 281 1.13 6.66 25.71
C ALA A 281 1.70 5.22 25.81
N ASP A 282 2.77 4.90 25.08
CA ASP A 282 3.49 3.63 25.27
C ASP A 282 4.64 3.73 26.29
N PRO A 283 4.51 3.19 27.52
CA PRO A 283 5.58 3.25 28.52
C PRO A 283 6.70 2.25 28.31
N VAL A 284 6.47 1.21 27.51
CA VAL A 284 7.44 0.12 27.36
C VAL A 284 7.36 -0.40 25.92
N PRO A 285 8.00 0.34 24.98
CA PRO A 285 8.13 -0.10 23.59
C PRO A 285 8.66 -1.53 23.53
N GLY A 286 7.92 -2.42 22.89
CA GLY A 286 8.29 -3.84 22.73
C GLY A 286 7.73 -4.79 23.78
N SER A 287 7.03 -4.31 24.82
CA SER A 287 6.20 -5.18 25.68
C SER A 287 4.74 -5.13 25.22
N ARG A 288 4.23 -6.25 24.69
CA ARG A 288 2.89 -6.30 24.10
C ARG A 288 1.81 -6.03 25.15
N LYS A 289 1.00 -5.00 24.94
CA LYS A 289 -0.18 -4.72 25.77
C LYS A 289 -1.42 -5.44 25.25
N MET A 290 -2.36 -5.66 26.17
CA MET A 290 -3.73 -6.00 25.82
C MET A 290 -4.61 -4.77 26.03
N PHE A 291 -5.32 -4.34 25.00
CA PHE A 291 -6.39 -3.35 25.11
C PHE A 291 -7.70 -4.09 25.39
N ALA A 292 -8.35 -3.79 26.50
CA ALA A 292 -9.68 -4.28 26.84
C ALA A 292 -10.66 -3.09 26.87
N ILE A 293 -11.90 -3.33 26.46
CA ILE A 293 -12.95 -2.31 26.53
C ILE A 293 -14.29 -2.96 26.87
N GLY A 294 -14.97 -2.40 27.87
CA GLY A 294 -16.39 -2.65 28.09
C GLY A 294 -17.21 -1.67 27.25
N VAL A 295 -18.22 -2.15 26.54
CA VAL A 295 -19.10 -1.37 25.68
C VAL A 295 -20.53 -1.60 26.14
N THR A 296 -21.25 -0.55 26.53
CA THR A 296 -22.68 -0.64 26.86
C THR A 296 -23.48 -0.07 25.71
N CYS A 297 -24.31 -0.91 25.12
CA CYS A 297 -25.27 -0.57 24.08
C CYS A 297 -26.62 -0.27 24.71
N VAL A 298 -27.29 0.78 24.26
CA VAL A 298 -28.60 1.22 24.77
C VAL A 298 -29.56 1.43 23.60
N LYS A 299 -30.84 1.05 23.76
CA LYS A 299 -31.87 1.25 22.74
C LYS A 299 -31.99 2.71 22.34
N ASP A 300 -32.20 2.96 21.05
CA ASP A 300 -32.40 4.31 20.51
C ASP A 300 -33.57 5.04 21.16
N SER A 301 -34.62 4.31 21.57
CA SER A 301 -35.78 4.90 22.25
C SER A 301 -35.45 5.50 23.62
N MET A 302 -34.31 5.14 24.22
CA MET A 302 -33.87 5.59 25.54
C MET A 302 -32.89 6.77 25.46
N GLU A 303 -32.63 7.31 24.26
CA GLU A 303 -31.64 8.38 24.03
C GLU A 303 -31.84 9.60 24.95
N GLY A 304 -33.10 10.00 25.18
CA GLY A 304 -33.45 11.15 26.03
C GLY A 304 -33.02 11.01 27.49
N ASP A 305 -32.79 9.79 27.99
CA ASP A 305 -32.32 9.55 29.36
C ASP A 305 -30.81 9.80 29.50
N TYR A 306 -30.07 9.81 28.39
CA TYR A 306 -28.61 9.94 28.37
C TYR A 306 -28.14 11.32 27.89
N ILE A 307 -29.02 12.09 27.25
CA ILE A 307 -28.72 13.42 26.71
C ILE A 307 -29.90 14.35 26.97
N SER A 308 -29.70 15.34 27.83
CA SER A 308 -30.73 16.30 28.22
C SER A 308 -30.64 17.65 27.50
N ASP A 309 -29.48 17.99 26.90
CA ASP A 309 -29.31 19.24 26.15
C ASP A 309 -29.81 19.09 24.70
N SER A 310 -30.64 20.04 24.26
CA SER A 310 -31.26 20.01 22.92
C SER A 310 -30.25 20.11 21.77
N LYS A 311 -29.09 20.74 21.96
CA LYS A 311 -28.04 20.82 20.93
C LYS A 311 -27.28 19.51 20.81
N ASP A 312 -26.89 18.93 21.94
CA ASP A 312 -26.17 17.66 21.99
C ASP A 312 -27.06 16.51 21.48
N PHE A 313 -28.35 16.56 21.78
CA PHE A 313 -29.33 15.59 21.28
C PHE A 313 -29.39 15.53 19.74
N VAL A 314 -29.36 16.67 19.05
CA VAL A 314 -29.37 16.70 17.58
C VAL A 314 -28.08 16.13 17.00
N VAL A 315 -26.94 16.40 17.64
CA VAL A 315 -25.64 15.88 17.20
C VAL A 315 -25.56 14.37 17.42
N ALA A 316 -25.93 13.89 18.61
CA ALA A 316 -25.92 12.48 18.96
C ALA A 316 -26.78 11.64 18.02
N ARG A 317 -27.99 12.13 17.71
CA ARG A 317 -28.89 11.48 16.77
C ARG A 317 -28.26 11.31 15.39
N LYS A 318 -27.52 12.31 14.92
CA LYS A 318 -26.81 12.23 13.65
C LYS A 318 -25.66 11.23 13.71
N GLU A 319 -24.89 11.22 14.80
CA GLU A 319 -23.76 10.30 14.98
C GLU A 319 -24.20 8.83 15.07
N ARG A 320 -25.36 8.57 15.68
CA ARG A 320 -25.93 7.23 15.78
C ARG A 320 -26.11 6.58 14.42
N ASP A 321 -26.64 7.35 13.47
CA ASP A 321 -26.91 6.86 12.12
C ASP A 321 -25.61 6.63 11.30
N HIS A 322 -24.44 6.67 11.95
CA HIS A 322 -23.13 6.43 11.35
C HIS A 322 -22.32 5.36 12.10
N THR A 323 -21.51 4.65 11.34
CA THR A 323 -20.33 3.92 11.81
C THR A 323 -19.11 4.85 11.83
N LEU A 324 -18.29 4.77 12.86
CA LEU A 324 -17.07 5.57 12.99
C LEU A 324 -15.82 4.73 12.72
N TYR A 325 -14.97 5.18 11.80
CA TYR A 325 -13.62 4.64 11.60
C TYR A 325 -12.55 5.68 11.90
N LEU A 326 -11.69 5.37 12.86
CA LEU A 326 -10.57 6.20 13.27
C LEU A 326 -9.30 5.73 12.55
N ALA A 327 -8.76 6.60 11.70
CA ALA A 327 -7.59 6.31 10.88
C ALA A 327 -6.43 7.25 11.21
N TYR A 328 -5.26 6.70 11.50
CA TYR A 328 -4.03 7.48 11.60
C TYR A 328 -3.57 7.93 10.21
N ASP A 329 -3.30 9.23 10.04
CA ASP A 329 -2.76 9.81 8.81
C ASP A 329 -1.26 10.09 8.95
N GLY A 330 -0.45 9.25 8.31
CA GLY A 330 1.00 9.39 8.35
C GLY A 330 1.56 10.56 7.53
N SER A 331 0.82 11.05 6.54
CA SER A 331 1.24 12.16 5.67
C SER A 331 1.15 13.50 6.38
N GLU A 332 0.04 13.74 7.08
CA GLU A 332 -0.20 14.99 7.82
C GLU A 332 0.45 14.97 9.21
N SER A 333 0.80 13.78 9.70
CA SER A 333 1.47 13.64 10.99
C SER A 333 2.91 14.12 10.95
N THR A 334 3.33 14.77 12.04
CA THR A 334 4.72 15.21 12.23
C THR A 334 5.40 14.40 13.33
N PRO A 335 6.73 14.46 13.50
CA PRO A 335 7.40 13.84 14.64
C PRO A 335 6.85 14.29 16.01
N SER A 336 6.22 15.46 16.07
CA SER A 336 5.67 16.06 17.29
C SER A 336 4.15 15.89 17.45
N HIS A 337 3.41 15.51 16.40
CA HIS A 337 1.96 15.41 16.43
C HIS A 337 1.45 14.25 15.57
N ALA A 338 0.53 13.46 16.10
CA ALA A 338 -0.25 12.50 15.34
C ALA A 338 -1.54 13.16 14.85
N TYR A 339 -1.90 12.85 13.62
CA TYR A 339 -3.15 13.29 13.00
C TYR A 339 -4.06 12.06 12.82
N ILE A 340 -5.26 12.15 13.37
CA ILE A 340 -6.28 11.10 13.32
C ILE A 340 -7.45 11.62 12.51
N VAL A 341 -7.85 10.91 11.48
CA VAL A 341 -9.00 11.22 10.63
C VAL A 341 -10.20 10.41 11.11
N PHE A 342 -11.35 11.06 11.20
CA PHE A 342 -12.61 10.43 11.57
C PHE A 342 -13.48 10.24 10.33
N HIS A 343 -13.63 8.99 9.92
CA HIS A 343 -14.51 8.61 8.83
C HIS A 343 -15.86 8.20 9.41
N GLN A 344 -16.83 9.11 9.36
CA GLN A 344 -18.23 8.82 9.66
C GLN A 344 -18.88 8.30 8.38
N ILE A 345 -19.32 7.04 8.40
CA ILE A 345 -19.94 6.37 7.25
C ILE A 345 -21.36 6.01 7.64
N PRO A 346 -22.39 6.36 6.84
CA PRO A 346 -23.78 6.03 7.14
C PRO A 346 -23.98 4.53 7.42
N GLU A 347 -24.82 4.21 8.40
CA GLU A 347 -25.09 2.83 8.83
C GLU A 347 -25.62 1.97 7.68
N ASP A 348 -26.49 2.52 6.83
CA ASP A 348 -27.07 1.83 5.68
C ASP A 348 -26.02 1.47 4.61
N GLU A 349 -24.96 2.24 4.46
CA GLU A 349 -23.84 1.92 3.55
C GLU A 349 -22.94 0.78 4.05
N ILE A 350 -23.02 0.44 5.34
CA ILE A 350 -22.22 -0.62 5.97
C ILE A 350 -23.04 -1.87 6.21
N PHE A 351 -24.21 -1.70 6.81
CA PHE A 351 -25.09 -2.79 7.21
C PHE A 351 -26.19 -3.04 6.20
N GLY A 352 -26.71 -2.03 5.50
CA GLY A 352 -27.79 -2.15 4.49
C GLY A 352 -27.36 -2.75 3.15
N VAL A 353 -26.20 -3.42 3.11
CA VAL A 353 -25.59 -3.94 1.90
C VAL A 353 -26.20 -5.29 1.51
N ASP A 354 -26.60 -5.41 0.25
CA ASP A 354 -27.19 -6.65 -0.29
C ASP A 354 -26.59 -7.04 -1.65
N CYS A 355 -26.68 -8.33 -1.96
CA CYS A 355 -26.32 -8.89 -3.26
C CYS A 355 -27.56 -8.98 -4.15
N PRO A 356 -27.46 -8.70 -5.46
CA PRO A 356 -28.54 -8.98 -6.39
C PRO A 356 -29.05 -10.43 -6.28
N PRO A 357 -30.35 -10.69 -6.49
CA PRO A 357 -30.82 -12.05 -6.67
C PRO A 357 -30.03 -12.75 -7.79
N VAL A 358 -29.73 -14.04 -7.65
CA VAL A 358 -28.87 -14.77 -8.61
C VAL A 358 -29.38 -14.71 -10.06
N ASN A 359 -30.70 -14.66 -10.26
CA ASN A 359 -31.32 -14.49 -11.58
C ASN A 359 -31.11 -13.09 -12.21
N GLN A 360 -30.69 -12.11 -11.40
CA GLN A 360 -30.36 -10.75 -11.83
C GLN A 360 -28.85 -10.49 -11.83
N ALA A 361 -28.01 -11.40 -11.30
CA ALA A 361 -26.56 -11.20 -11.20
C ALA A 361 -25.92 -10.79 -12.54
N LEU A 362 -26.23 -11.48 -13.64
CA LEU A 362 -25.69 -11.13 -14.97
C LEU A 362 -26.19 -9.77 -15.47
N GLN A 363 -27.42 -9.38 -15.12
CA GLN A 363 -27.98 -8.06 -15.45
C GLN A 363 -27.32 -6.95 -14.63
N SER A 364 -26.88 -7.27 -13.40
CA SER A 364 -26.10 -6.39 -12.53
C SER A 364 -24.61 -6.34 -12.88
N GLY A 365 -24.19 -6.87 -14.04
CA GLY A 365 -22.82 -6.76 -14.57
C GLY A 365 -21.86 -7.87 -14.15
N TYR A 366 -22.33 -8.88 -13.40
CA TYR A 366 -21.52 -10.05 -13.09
C TYR A 366 -21.38 -10.96 -14.33
N GLY A 367 -20.37 -11.81 -14.34
CA GLY A 367 -20.07 -12.66 -15.51
C GLY A 367 -19.50 -14.01 -15.13
N GLY A 368 -19.46 -14.93 -16.09
CA GLY A 368 -19.09 -16.33 -15.84
C GLY A 368 -20.26 -17.15 -15.29
N TRP A 369 -19.97 -18.07 -14.36
CA TRP A 369 -20.92 -19.03 -13.80
C TRP A 369 -21.46 -18.57 -12.44
N CYS A 370 -22.34 -17.58 -12.45
CA CYS A 370 -23.01 -17.07 -11.25
C CYS A 370 -24.34 -17.83 -11.03
N THR A 371 -24.30 -18.94 -10.27
CA THR A 371 -25.41 -19.91 -10.22
C THR A 371 -25.94 -20.20 -8.82
N LEU A 372 -25.17 -19.92 -7.78
CA LEU A 372 -25.58 -20.12 -6.39
C LEU A 372 -26.39 -18.92 -5.88
N PRO A 373 -27.33 -19.12 -4.94
CA PRO A 373 -28.10 -18.02 -4.37
C PRO A 373 -27.22 -17.03 -3.60
N ALA A 374 -27.62 -15.77 -3.60
CA ALA A 374 -27.03 -14.74 -2.75
C ALA A 374 -27.20 -15.08 -1.25
N PRO A 375 -26.25 -14.71 -0.39
CA PRO A 375 -26.43 -14.72 1.06
C PRO A 375 -27.49 -13.69 1.45
N THR A 376 -28.09 -13.84 2.64
CA THR A 376 -29.07 -12.86 3.12
C THR A 376 -28.39 -11.55 3.48
N GLN A 377 -29.10 -10.42 3.39
CA GLN A 377 -28.60 -9.11 3.82
C GLN A 377 -28.06 -9.14 5.27
N THR A 378 -28.69 -9.89 6.17
CA THR A 378 -28.21 -10.07 7.56
C THR A 378 -26.90 -10.82 7.64
N ASP A 379 -26.71 -11.88 6.82
CA ASP A 379 -25.44 -12.61 6.76
C ASP A 379 -24.33 -11.73 6.17
N ILE A 380 -24.65 -10.93 5.15
CA ILE A 380 -23.73 -9.96 4.55
C ILE A 380 -23.29 -8.94 5.61
N ALA A 381 -24.26 -8.35 6.32
CA ALA A 381 -23.99 -7.38 7.37
C ALA A 381 -23.07 -7.98 8.44
N ASP A 382 -23.41 -9.13 9.02
CA ASP A 382 -22.63 -9.78 10.08
C ASP A 382 -21.20 -10.14 9.64
N GLN A 383 -20.99 -10.51 8.37
CA GLN A 383 -19.67 -10.92 7.86
C GLN A 383 -18.82 -9.76 7.33
N LEU A 384 -19.44 -8.76 6.72
CA LEU A 384 -18.73 -7.76 5.91
C LEU A 384 -18.65 -6.38 6.57
N TRP A 385 -19.48 -6.07 7.58
CA TRP A 385 -19.52 -4.73 8.20
C TRP A 385 -18.15 -4.27 8.68
N ASN A 386 -17.37 -5.17 9.30
CA ASN A 386 -16.07 -4.83 9.85
C ASN A 386 -15.01 -4.62 8.76
N ILE A 387 -15.28 -5.01 7.51
CA ILE A 387 -14.46 -4.72 6.33
C ILE A 387 -14.91 -3.39 5.73
N LEU A 388 -16.19 -3.26 5.38
CA LEU A 388 -16.74 -2.06 4.76
C LEU A 388 -16.55 -0.82 5.64
N GLY A 389 -16.74 -0.96 6.95
CA GLY A 389 -16.60 0.15 7.91
C GLY A 389 -15.18 0.72 7.97
N ARG A 390 -14.15 0.00 7.50
CA ARG A 390 -12.76 0.50 7.42
C ARG A 390 -12.43 1.15 6.08
N VAL A 391 -13.34 1.11 5.12
CA VAL A 391 -13.12 1.57 3.76
C VAL A 391 -13.87 2.87 3.60
N PRO A 392 -13.18 4.03 3.60
CA PRO A 392 -13.85 5.33 3.61
C PRO A 392 -14.46 5.70 2.26
N PHE A 393 -14.00 5.12 1.15
CA PHE A 393 -14.45 5.43 -0.19
C PHE A 393 -15.63 4.54 -0.63
N PRO A 394 -16.78 5.11 -1.05
CA PRO A 394 -17.95 4.35 -1.50
C PRO A 394 -17.66 3.39 -2.65
N GLU A 395 -16.83 3.79 -3.61
CA GLU A 395 -16.51 3.01 -4.80
C GLU A 395 -15.75 1.72 -4.42
N CYS A 396 -14.85 1.82 -3.44
CA CYS A 396 -14.10 0.67 -2.93
C CYS A 396 -14.98 -0.25 -2.07
N ARG A 397 -15.97 0.31 -1.33
CA ARG A 397 -16.98 -0.50 -0.64
C ARG A 397 -17.84 -1.28 -1.63
N GLN A 398 -18.24 -0.63 -2.72
CA GLN A 398 -19.01 -1.25 -3.80
C GLN A 398 -18.23 -2.39 -4.46
N GLU A 399 -16.95 -2.20 -4.78
CA GLU A 399 -16.10 -3.26 -5.32
C GLU A 399 -15.98 -4.46 -4.35
N LEU A 400 -15.77 -4.21 -3.06
CA LEU A 400 -15.70 -5.27 -2.04
C LEU A 400 -17.01 -6.06 -1.94
N LYS A 401 -18.15 -5.35 -1.98
CA LYS A 401 -19.47 -5.99 -2.05
C LYS A 401 -19.56 -6.88 -3.29
N ASP A 402 -19.18 -6.37 -4.45
CA ASP A 402 -19.30 -7.12 -5.69
C ASP A 402 -18.40 -8.36 -5.71
N VAL A 403 -17.18 -8.26 -5.18
CA VAL A 403 -16.28 -9.42 -5.00
C VAL A 403 -16.89 -10.45 -4.05
N TYR A 404 -17.47 -10.00 -2.94
CA TYR A 404 -18.14 -10.88 -1.98
C TYR A 404 -19.33 -11.59 -2.62
N CYS A 405 -20.21 -10.87 -3.31
CA CYS A 405 -21.35 -11.46 -4.01
C CYS A 405 -20.90 -12.46 -5.08
N ALA A 406 -19.88 -12.13 -5.88
CA ALA A 406 -19.33 -13.02 -6.90
C ALA A 406 -18.82 -14.35 -6.31
N TYR A 407 -18.10 -14.29 -5.18
CA TYR A 407 -17.66 -15.48 -4.45
C TYR A 407 -18.85 -16.34 -3.99
N HIS A 408 -19.93 -15.72 -3.51
CA HIS A 408 -21.10 -16.47 -3.07
C HIS A 408 -21.92 -17.05 -4.22
N TYR A 409 -21.99 -16.37 -5.36
CA TYR A 409 -22.61 -16.94 -6.57
C TYR A 409 -21.83 -18.14 -7.11
N ASN A 410 -20.53 -18.23 -6.82
CA ASN A 410 -19.69 -19.36 -7.17
C ASN A 410 -18.42 -19.45 -6.31
N THR A 411 -18.41 -20.36 -5.34
CA THR A 411 -17.31 -20.50 -4.37
C THR A 411 -16.02 -21.07 -4.96
N THR A 412 -16.04 -21.54 -6.21
CA THR A 412 -14.85 -22.00 -6.94
C THR A 412 -14.17 -20.89 -7.76
N GLY A 413 -14.72 -19.67 -7.73
CA GLY A 413 -14.20 -18.52 -8.49
C GLY A 413 -14.69 -18.45 -9.93
N GLY A 414 -15.73 -19.23 -10.28
CA GLY A 414 -16.30 -19.23 -11.63
C GLY A 414 -17.18 -18.01 -11.96
N CYS A 415 -17.59 -17.24 -10.95
CA CYS A 415 -18.35 -15.99 -11.11
C CYS A 415 -17.43 -14.81 -10.82
N LEU A 416 -17.48 -13.79 -11.66
CA LEU A 416 -16.61 -12.62 -11.60
C LEU A 416 -17.40 -11.35 -11.31
N PRO A 417 -16.86 -10.44 -10.47
CA PRO A 417 -17.47 -9.15 -10.21
C PRO A 417 -17.34 -8.23 -11.45
N PRO A 418 -18.20 -7.20 -11.56
CA PRO A 418 -18.21 -6.27 -12.71
C PRO A 418 -16.86 -5.62 -12.99
N THR A 419 -16.08 -5.29 -11.96
CA THR A 419 -14.75 -4.66 -12.07
C THR A 419 -13.76 -5.47 -12.93
N PHE A 420 -13.92 -6.78 -13.00
CA PHE A 420 -13.04 -7.69 -13.74
C PHE A 420 -13.59 -8.07 -15.12
N ILE A 421 -14.69 -7.46 -15.54
CA ILE A 421 -15.36 -7.74 -16.81
C ILE A 421 -15.34 -6.46 -17.66
N GLU A 422 -15.13 -6.61 -18.96
CA GLU A 422 -15.22 -5.46 -19.87
C GLU A 422 -16.64 -4.86 -19.86
N PRO A 423 -16.77 -3.53 -19.69
CA PRO A 423 -18.08 -2.88 -19.78
C PRO A 423 -18.72 -3.16 -21.14
N ARG A 424 -19.97 -3.64 -21.13
CA ARG A 424 -20.74 -3.87 -22.36
C ARG A 424 -21.58 -2.66 -22.73
N LYS A 425 -22.09 -2.68 -23.96
CA LYS A 425 -23.09 -1.68 -24.39
C LYS A 425 -24.35 -1.83 -23.53
N GLU A 426 -25.00 -0.70 -23.29
CA GLU A 426 -26.23 -0.64 -22.50
C GLU A 426 -27.29 -1.61 -23.05
N GLY A 427 -27.81 -2.49 -22.19
CA GLY A 427 -28.81 -3.51 -22.53
C GLY A 427 -28.27 -4.88 -22.93
N GLU A 428 -26.95 -5.07 -23.08
CA GLU A 428 -26.36 -6.38 -23.37
C GLU A 428 -26.09 -7.18 -22.09
N VAL A 429 -26.77 -8.31 -21.92
CA VAL A 429 -26.55 -9.25 -20.80
C VAL A 429 -25.63 -10.39 -21.27
N PRO A 430 -24.54 -10.71 -20.54
CA PRO A 430 -23.66 -11.82 -20.91
C PRO A 430 -24.39 -13.16 -20.85
N LYS A 431 -23.98 -14.11 -21.70
CA LYS A 431 -24.45 -15.48 -21.57
C LYS A 431 -23.78 -16.14 -20.37
N LEU A 432 -24.46 -17.10 -19.74
CA LEU A 432 -23.90 -17.87 -18.64
C LEU A 432 -22.60 -18.57 -19.08
N GLY A 433 -21.52 -18.36 -18.32
CA GLY A 433 -20.18 -18.88 -18.62
C GLY A 433 -19.36 -18.02 -19.59
N GLU A 434 -19.94 -16.98 -20.20
CA GLU A 434 -19.20 -16.04 -21.04
C GLU A 434 -18.42 -15.05 -20.16
N VAL A 435 -17.14 -14.86 -20.46
CA VAL A 435 -16.26 -13.94 -19.73
C VAL A 435 -15.37 -13.19 -20.71
N ASN A 436 -15.49 -11.87 -20.71
CA ASN A 436 -14.53 -10.96 -21.33
C ASN A 436 -13.84 -10.19 -20.22
N PHE A 437 -12.59 -10.54 -19.92
CA PHE A 437 -11.84 -9.96 -18.82
C PHE A 437 -11.48 -8.50 -19.10
N SER A 438 -11.72 -7.62 -18.13
CA SER A 438 -11.25 -6.23 -18.18
C SER A 438 -9.73 -6.15 -18.04
N PHE A 439 -9.18 -4.97 -18.32
CA PHE A 439 -7.75 -4.70 -18.10
C PHE A 439 -7.31 -4.88 -16.63
N ASN A 440 -8.25 -4.70 -15.69
CA ASN A 440 -7.98 -4.91 -14.26
C ASN A 440 -7.70 -6.39 -13.96
N ALA A 441 -8.35 -7.30 -14.70
CA ALA A 441 -8.14 -8.73 -14.54
C ALA A 441 -6.93 -9.24 -15.36
N LEU A 442 -6.85 -8.91 -16.64
CA LEU A 442 -5.83 -9.41 -17.56
C LEU A 442 -5.30 -8.32 -18.50
N PRO A 443 -4.02 -8.40 -18.93
CA PRO A 443 -3.50 -7.48 -19.93
C PRO A 443 -4.19 -7.70 -21.28
N LYS A 444 -4.29 -6.62 -22.07
CA LYS A 444 -4.71 -6.74 -23.47
C LYS A 444 -3.68 -7.59 -24.21
N ARG A 445 -4.11 -8.56 -25.01
CA ARG A 445 -3.18 -9.36 -25.82
C ARG A 445 -2.63 -8.53 -26.97
N GLY A 446 -1.32 -8.56 -27.15
CA GLY A 446 -0.63 -7.92 -28.27
C GLY A 446 -0.24 -8.89 -29.38
N PRO A 447 0.48 -8.39 -30.42
CA PRO A 447 1.02 -9.22 -31.48
C PRO A 447 2.02 -10.25 -30.93
N ARG A 448 2.19 -11.37 -31.64
CA ARG A 448 3.17 -12.41 -31.31
C ARG A 448 4.26 -12.47 -32.40
N PRO A 449 5.52 -12.70 -32.04
CA PRO A 449 6.61 -12.82 -33.00
C PRO A 449 6.48 -14.08 -33.87
N ASP A 450 7.10 -14.06 -35.05
CA ASP A 450 7.19 -15.24 -35.92
C ASP A 450 8.08 -16.33 -35.28
N MET A 451 7.51 -17.51 -35.09
CA MET A 451 8.16 -18.66 -34.47
C MET A 451 8.88 -19.57 -35.47
N THR A 452 8.85 -19.28 -36.79
CA THR A 452 9.35 -20.18 -37.83
C THR A 452 10.83 -20.52 -37.65
N LYS A 453 11.69 -19.52 -37.47
CA LYS A 453 13.14 -19.73 -37.24
C LYS A 453 13.41 -20.48 -35.94
N HIS A 454 12.64 -20.19 -34.90
CA HIS A 454 12.79 -20.83 -33.60
C HIS A 454 12.41 -22.32 -33.67
N LYS A 455 11.31 -22.67 -34.34
CA LYS A 455 10.92 -24.06 -34.58
C LYS A 455 11.99 -24.84 -35.36
N ALA A 456 12.61 -24.23 -36.36
CA ALA A 456 13.71 -24.84 -37.09
C ALA A 456 14.94 -25.08 -36.20
N MET A 457 15.27 -24.13 -35.32
CA MET A 457 16.34 -24.28 -34.32
C MET A 457 16.05 -25.41 -33.34
N LEU A 458 14.82 -25.52 -32.83
CA LEU A 458 14.43 -26.60 -31.91
C LEU A 458 14.54 -28.00 -32.53
N ALA A 459 14.50 -28.11 -33.87
CA ALA A 459 14.71 -29.36 -34.59
C ALA A 459 16.20 -29.71 -34.79
N ASP A 460 17.14 -28.85 -34.39
CA ASP A 460 18.57 -29.12 -34.49
C ASP A 460 18.99 -30.23 -33.52
N LYS A 461 19.72 -31.23 -34.01
CA LYS A 461 20.22 -32.36 -33.22
C LYS A 461 21.17 -31.96 -32.08
N HIS A 462 21.75 -30.76 -32.13
CA HIS A 462 22.64 -30.23 -31.10
C HIS A 462 21.99 -29.11 -30.29
N ILE A 463 20.65 -29.03 -30.24
CA ILE A 463 19.92 -27.98 -29.51
C ILE A 463 20.40 -27.80 -28.07
N GLY A 464 20.76 -28.87 -27.36
CA GLY A 464 21.28 -28.82 -25.99
C GLY A 464 22.62 -28.09 -25.83
N LEU A 465 23.33 -27.78 -26.92
CA LEU A 465 24.58 -27.00 -26.94
C LEU A 465 24.36 -25.54 -27.37
N ILE A 466 23.16 -25.19 -27.85
CA ILE A 466 22.83 -23.83 -28.26
C ILE A 466 22.33 -23.07 -27.03
N PRO A 467 23.04 -22.02 -26.56
CA PRO A 467 22.61 -21.24 -25.39
C PRO A 467 21.21 -20.67 -25.56
N VAL A 468 20.44 -20.61 -24.48
CA VAL A 468 19.04 -20.16 -24.54
C VAL A 468 18.92 -18.65 -24.58
N LYS A 469 17.87 -18.16 -25.24
CA LYS A 469 17.46 -16.75 -25.07
C LYS A 469 16.58 -16.60 -23.82
N LEU A 470 16.93 -15.65 -22.97
CA LEU A 470 16.24 -15.37 -21.72
C LEU A 470 15.33 -14.13 -21.86
N GLY A 471 14.18 -14.19 -21.20
CA GLY A 471 13.30 -13.06 -20.93
C GLY A 471 13.36 -12.71 -19.45
N PHE A 472 13.81 -11.51 -19.13
CA PHE A 472 13.88 -11.01 -17.76
C PHE A 472 12.70 -10.11 -17.46
N LEU A 473 12.05 -10.32 -16.33
CA LEU A 473 11.12 -9.37 -15.74
C LEU A 473 11.73 -8.82 -14.45
N ILE A 474 11.92 -7.50 -14.38
CA ILE A 474 12.43 -6.83 -13.19
C ILE A 474 11.31 -5.99 -12.57
N LEU A 475 10.94 -6.28 -11.32
CA LEU A 475 9.98 -5.52 -10.53
C LEU A 475 10.73 -4.50 -9.66
N ALA A 476 10.61 -3.22 -9.99
CA ALA A 476 11.29 -2.10 -9.33
C ALA A 476 10.30 -1.22 -8.56
N HIS A 477 10.71 -0.72 -7.40
CA HIS A 477 9.90 0.22 -6.61
C HIS A 477 10.73 1.31 -5.90
N ALA A 478 12.05 1.11 -5.78
CA ALA A 478 12.97 2.02 -5.10
C ALA A 478 14.40 1.81 -5.63
N ASN A 479 15.30 2.75 -5.30
CA ASN A 479 16.74 2.70 -5.59
C ASN A 479 17.08 2.44 -7.06
N ALA A 480 16.83 3.44 -7.91
CA ALA A 480 16.98 3.34 -9.36
C ALA A 480 18.41 2.91 -9.77
N GLU A 481 19.46 3.45 -9.14
CA GLU A 481 20.84 3.02 -9.39
C GLU A 481 21.09 1.52 -9.16
N ALA A 482 20.55 0.93 -8.10
CA ALA A 482 20.75 -0.51 -7.86
C ALA A 482 20.05 -1.35 -8.93
N VAL A 483 18.87 -0.91 -9.39
CA VAL A 483 18.14 -1.57 -10.47
C VAL A 483 18.87 -1.41 -11.81
N ALA A 484 19.44 -0.24 -12.07
CA ALA A 484 20.29 0.01 -13.24
C ALA A 484 21.52 -0.90 -13.23
N GLN A 485 22.21 -1.02 -12.10
CA GLN A 485 23.35 -1.94 -11.95
C GLN A 485 22.96 -3.40 -12.15
N LEU A 486 21.80 -3.83 -11.64
CA LEU A 486 21.27 -5.16 -11.91
C LEU A 486 21.05 -5.36 -13.40
N LEU A 487 20.33 -4.44 -14.06
CA LEU A 487 20.04 -4.50 -15.50
C LEU A 487 21.33 -4.59 -16.32
N GLU A 488 22.33 -3.75 -16.02
CA GLU A 488 23.65 -3.80 -16.64
C GLU A 488 24.34 -5.15 -16.45
N GLY A 489 24.31 -5.68 -15.23
CA GLY A 489 24.95 -6.94 -14.89
C GLY A 489 24.36 -8.13 -15.65
N VAL A 490 23.05 -8.10 -15.93
CA VAL A 490 22.38 -9.16 -16.68
C VAL A 490 22.31 -8.91 -18.18
N TYR A 491 22.62 -7.70 -18.65
CA TYR A 491 22.37 -7.30 -20.03
C TYR A 491 23.26 -8.03 -21.06
N ARG A 492 22.60 -8.55 -22.08
CA ARG A 492 23.16 -9.12 -23.32
C ARG A 492 22.19 -8.86 -24.47
N LYS A 493 22.71 -8.57 -25.66
CA LYS A 493 21.93 -8.17 -26.86
C LYS A 493 20.92 -9.23 -27.33
N GLN A 494 21.17 -10.51 -27.04
CA GLN A 494 20.33 -11.63 -27.48
C GLN A 494 19.12 -11.93 -26.56
N HIS A 495 19.06 -11.31 -25.39
CA HIS A 495 17.99 -11.50 -24.39
C HIS A 495 17.02 -10.33 -24.39
N PHE A 496 15.88 -10.49 -23.72
CA PHE A 496 14.82 -9.49 -23.61
C PHE A 496 14.59 -9.11 -22.15
N TYR A 497 14.28 -7.85 -21.90
CA TYR A 497 14.14 -7.29 -20.55
C TYR A 497 12.90 -6.43 -20.48
N VAL A 498 12.03 -6.72 -19.51
CA VAL A 498 10.92 -5.86 -19.15
C VAL A 498 11.13 -5.37 -17.73
N VAL A 499 11.04 -4.05 -17.53
CA VAL A 499 11.12 -3.43 -16.22
C VAL A 499 9.75 -2.87 -15.88
N HIS A 500 9.09 -3.49 -14.90
CA HIS A 500 7.92 -2.88 -14.26
C HIS A 500 8.40 -1.99 -13.13
N VAL A 501 7.92 -0.75 -13.09
CA VAL A 501 8.18 0.17 -11.97
C VAL A 501 6.86 0.41 -11.25
N ASP A 502 6.87 0.34 -9.91
CA ASP A 502 5.69 0.62 -9.06
C ASP A 502 5.04 1.94 -9.50
N TYR A 503 3.71 1.93 -9.59
CA TYR A 503 2.94 3.08 -10.09
C TYR A 503 3.28 4.40 -9.38
N ARG A 504 3.68 4.34 -8.10
CA ARG A 504 3.97 5.51 -7.26
C ARG A 504 5.40 6.04 -7.42
N ALA A 505 6.27 5.32 -8.11
CA ALA A 505 7.71 5.58 -8.15
C ALA A 505 8.13 6.27 -9.47
N ASP A 506 7.59 7.46 -9.73
CA ASP A 506 7.83 8.19 -10.99
C ASP A 506 9.31 8.52 -11.22
N SER A 507 10.02 9.00 -10.19
CA SER A 507 11.45 9.31 -10.31
C SER A 507 12.32 8.08 -10.61
N VAL A 508 11.94 6.91 -10.09
CA VAL A 508 12.61 5.64 -10.40
C VAL A 508 12.35 5.26 -11.86
N ARG A 509 11.12 5.48 -12.34
CA ARG A 509 10.75 5.19 -13.73
C ARG A 509 11.53 6.04 -14.71
N ASP A 510 11.57 7.35 -14.49
CA ASP A 510 12.24 8.29 -15.39
C ASP A 510 13.73 7.94 -15.54
N HIS A 511 14.41 7.66 -14.42
CA HIS A 511 15.82 7.23 -14.42
C HIS A 511 16.02 5.90 -15.16
N LEU A 512 15.15 4.91 -14.94
CA LEU A 512 15.29 3.60 -15.58
C LEU A 512 14.96 3.65 -17.07
N VAL A 513 14.07 4.54 -17.51
CA VAL A 513 13.82 4.81 -18.94
C VAL A 513 15.10 5.34 -19.58
N GLU A 514 15.71 6.38 -19.02
CA GLU A 514 16.97 6.94 -19.53
C GLU A 514 18.06 5.88 -19.62
N ARG A 515 18.27 5.11 -18.55
CA ARG A 515 19.30 4.06 -18.53
C ARG A 515 19.02 2.92 -19.53
N ALA A 516 17.75 2.54 -19.70
CA ALA A 516 17.37 1.51 -20.66
C ALA A 516 17.66 1.94 -22.09
N GLU A 517 17.39 3.20 -22.45
CA GLU A 517 17.70 3.75 -23.78
C GLU A 517 19.21 3.75 -24.06
N GLU A 518 20.03 4.15 -23.08
CA GLU A 518 21.49 4.12 -23.20
C GLU A 518 22.05 2.70 -23.42
N LEU A 519 21.52 1.70 -22.69
CA LEU A 519 22.01 0.32 -22.76
C LEU A 519 21.58 -0.40 -24.03
N ARG A 520 20.34 -0.19 -24.48
CA ARG A 520 19.80 -0.87 -25.66
C ARG A 520 20.34 -0.27 -26.97
N GLY A 521 20.62 1.03 -26.99
CA GLY A 521 20.97 1.75 -28.22
C GLY A 521 19.85 1.60 -29.26
N ASP A 522 20.17 1.05 -30.43
CA ASP A 522 19.19 0.82 -31.50
C ASP A 522 18.39 -0.50 -31.35
N LEU A 523 18.65 -1.29 -30.30
CA LEU A 523 17.96 -2.55 -30.08
C LEU A 523 16.63 -2.35 -29.35
N ASP A 524 15.62 -3.11 -29.78
CA ASP A 524 14.30 -3.13 -29.15
C ASP A 524 14.16 -4.33 -28.19
N ASN A 525 15.05 -4.41 -27.21
CA ASN A 525 15.12 -5.55 -26.29
C ASN A 525 15.04 -5.18 -24.80
N ILE A 526 14.90 -3.90 -24.44
CA ILE A 526 14.63 -3.43 -23.08
C ILE A 526 13.39 -2.54 -23.10
N HIS A 527 12.31 -2.95 -22.44
CA HIS A 527 11.09 -2.14 -22.28
C HIS A 527 10.87 -1.79 -20.81
N VAL A 528 10.88 -0.49 -20.48
CA VAL A 528 10.33 -0.02 -19.20
C VAL A 528 8.83 0.21 -19.39
N LEU A 529 8.00 -0.48 -18.61
CA LEU A 529 6.55 -0.38 -18.79
C LEU A 529 6.06 1.05 -18.51
N PRO A 530 5.15 1.58 -19.34
CA PRO A 530 4.58 2.90 -19.10
C PRO A 530 3.74 2.92 -17.82
N LYS A 531 3.53 4.12 -17.27
CA LYS A 531 2.75 4.29 -16.03
C LYS A 531 1.32 3.75 -16.15
N SER A 532 0.69 3.88 -17.31
CA SER A 532 -0.64 3.31 -17.62
C SER A 532 -0.69 1.78 -17.58
N ARG A 533 0.46 1.10 -17.59
CA ARG A 533 0.59 -0.37 -17.44
C ARG A 533 1.33 -0.77 -16.15
N SER A 534 1.45 0.18 -15.21
CA SER A 534 2.07 -0.06 -13.91
C SER A 534 1.02 -0.26 -12.82
N PHE A 535 1.42 -0.95 -11.75
CA PHE A 535 0.58 -1.41 -10.64
C PHE A 535 1.25 -1.11 -9.30
N ILE A 536 0.44 -0.99 -8.24
CA ILE A 536 0.93 -0.73 -6.88
C ILE A 536 1.35 -2.06 -6.24
N ALA A 537 2.60 -2.45 -6.44
CA ALA A 537 3.17 -3.73 -6.00
C ALA A 537 3.48 -3.73 -4.48
N SER A 538 2.48 -3.42 -3.66
CA SER A 538 2.59 -3.49 -2.20
C SER A 538 2.82 -4.94 -1.74
N TRP A 539 3.58 -5.12 -0.66
CA TRP A 539 3.88 -6.44 -0.12
C TRP A 539 2.62 -7.26 0.15
N GLY A 540 2.56 -8.48 -0.41
CA GLY A 540 1.42 -9.39 -0.30
C GLY A 540 0.18 -8.97 -1.10
N SER A 541 0.25 -7.92 -1.92
CA SER A 541 -0.84 -7.53 -2.83
C SER A 541 -0.91 -8.45 -4.05
N TYR A 542 -2.12 -8.71 -4.53
CA TYR A 542 -2.35 -9.33 -5.84
C TYR A 542 -1.75 -8.52 -6.99
N ASP A 543 -1.59 -7.20 -6.83
CA ASP A 543 -1.00 -6.32 -7.85
C ASP A 543 0.44 -6.71 -8.24
N ILE A 544 1.17 -7.46 -7.40
CA ILE A 544 2.46 -8.05 -7.78
C ILE A 544 2.24 -9.05 -8.92
N VAL A 545 1.27 -9.96 -8.77
CA VAL A 545 0.92 -10.94 -9.81
C VAL A 545 0.41 -10.22 -11.05
N ARG A 546 -0.43 -9.18 -10.90
CA ARG A 546 -0.91 -8.41 -12.04
C ARG A 546 0.23 -7.69 -12.78
N ALA A 547 1.22 -7.16 -12.07
CA ALA A 547 2.43 -6.59 -12.64
C ALA A 547 3.28 -7.63 -13.37
N GLU A 548 3.41 -8.83 -12.80
CA GLU A 548 4.09 -9.95 -13.44
C GLU A 548 3.43 -10.37 -14.74
N ILE A 549 2.12 -10.60 -14.72
CA ILE A 549 1.34 -10.95 -15.92
C ILE A 549 1.45 -9.86 -16.99
N GLU A 550 1.45 -8.57 -16.62
CA GLU A 550 1.67 -7.48 -17.57
C GLU A 550 3.07 -7.55 -18.21
N GLY A 551 4.08 -7.81 -17.39
CA GLY A 551 5.46 -7.96 -17.85
C GLY A 551 5.66 -9.17 -18.76
N TYR A 552 5.02 -10.30 -18.44
CA TYR A 552 5.05 -11.51 -19.26
C TYR A 552 4.36 -11.28 -20.60
N GLU A 553 3.21 -10.61 -20.61
CA GLU A 553 2.54 -10.24 -21.85
C GLU A 553 3.42 -9.32 -22.71
N GLU A 554 4.16 -8.40 -22.11
CA GLU A 554 5.10 -7.56 -22.86
C GLU A 554 6.27 -8.36 -23.43
N LEU A 555 6.90 -9.21 -22.63
CA LEU A 555 7.96 -10.11 -23.10
C LEU A 555 7.50 -10.98 -24.27
N LEU A 556 6.25 -11.48 -24.25
CA LEU A 556 5.68 -12.28 -25.33
C LEU A 556 5.44 -11.49 -26.62
N ARG A 557 5.43 -10.15 -26.58
CA ARG A 557 5.34 -9.28 -27.77
C ARG A 557 6.70 -8.95 -28.35
N MET A 558 7.70 -8.75 -27.49
CA MET A 558 9.03 -8.27 -27.88
C MET A 558 9.78 -9.26 -28.79
N GLY A 559 9.67 -10.56 -28.53
CA GLY A 559 10.41 -11.53 -29.32
C GLY A 559 10.37 -12.95 -28.79
N VAL A 560 11.23 -13.78 -29.36
CA VAL A 560 11.29 -15.22 -29.05
C VAL A 560 12.40 -15.49 -28.04
N TRP A 561 11.98 -15.92 -26.85
CA TRP A 561 12.80 -16.37 -25.73
C TRP A 561 12.27 -17.70 -25.20
N GLU A 562 13.07 -18.38 -24.38
CA GLU A 562 12.86 -19.79 -24.01
C GLU A 562 12.65 -19.98 -22.50
N PHE A 563 13.21 -19.08 -21.69
CA PHE A 563 13.01 -19.06 -20.24
C PHE A 563 12.69 -17.65 -19.77
N LEU A 564 11.80 -17.59 -18.78
CA LEU A 564 11.48 -16.39 -18.04
C LEU A 564 12.22 -16.42 -16.70
N ILE A 565 12.83 -15.29 -16.33
CA ILE A 565 13.43 -15.08 -15.00
C ILE A 565 12.80 -13.84 -14.38
N ASN A 566 12.09 -13.99 -13.27
CA ASN A 566 11.56 -12.87 -12.50
C ASN A 566 12.59 -12.43 -11.45
N LEU A 567 12.78 -11.12 -11.33
CA LEU A 567 13.72 -10.46 -10.43
C LEU A 567 13.04 -9.29 -9.74
N SER A 568 13.47 -8.99 -8.53
CA SER A 568 13.23 -7.72 -7.86
C SER A 568 14.41 -6.77 -8.05
N GLY A 569 14.20 -5.48 -7.81
CA GLY A 569 15.29 -4.49 -7.79
C GLY A 569 16.37 -4.71 -6.72
N ALA A 570 16.24 -5.72 -5.85
CA ALA A 570 17.21 -6.07 -4.82
C ALA A 570 17.99 -7.37 -5.13
N ASP A 571 17.69 -8.04 -6.24
CA ASP A 571 18.40 -9.24 -6.66
C ASP A 571 19.75 -8.92 -7.31
N LEU A 572 20.65 -9.90 -7.32
CA LEU A 572 21.96 -9.80 -7.97
C LEU A 572 22.38 -11.17 -8.51
N PRO A 573 22.86 -11.26 -9.77
CA PRO A 573 23.37 -12.52 -10.30
C PRO A 573 24.64 -12.97 -9.55
N LEU A 574 24.67 -14.24 -9.16
CA LEU A 574 25.86 -14.88 -8.55
C LEU A 574 26.76 -15.58 -9.58
N ARG A 575 26.28 -15.69 -10.83
CA ARG A 575 26.95 -16.30 -11.99
C ARG A 575 26.73 -15.40 -13.19
N ASP A 576 27.63 -15.52 -14.17
CA ASP A 576 27.46 -14.80 -15.42
C ASP A 576 26.18 -15.27 -16.13
N VAL A 577 25.48 -14.35 -16.80
CA VAL A 577 24.25 -14.67 -17.52
C VAL A 577 24.52 -15.59 -18.71
N ASP A 578 25.70 -15.52 -19.32
CA ASP A 578 26.08 -16.42 -20.40
C ASP A 578 26.24 -17.87 -19.89
N ASP A 579 26.74 -18.07 -18.67
CA ASP A 579 26.79 -19.39 -18.01
C ASP A 579 25.38 -19.92 -17.75
N ILE A 580 24.47 -19.05 -17.28
CA ILE A 580 23.07 -19.41 -17.01
C ILE A 580 22.38 -19.81 -18.33
N SER A 581 22.58 -19.03 -19.38
CA SER A 581 22.04 -19.29 -20.73
C SER A 581 22.56 -20.60 -21.32
N ALA A 582 23.86 -20.91 -21.14
CA ALA A 582 24.42 -22.18 -21.59
C ALA A 582 23.89 -23.36 -20.77
N MET A 583 23.80 -23.23 -19.44
CA MET A 583 23.32 -24.29 -18.56
C MET A 583 21.86 -24.67 -18.86
N LEU A 584 20.99 -23.69 -19.05
CA LEU A 584 19.57 -23.90 -19.31
C LEU A 584 19.28 -24.53 -20.68
N ALA A 585 20.25 -24.56 -21.59
CA ALA A 585 20.09 -25.14 -22.93
C ALA A 585 19.64 -26.61 -22.92
N ALA A 586 20.16 -27.40 -21.97
CA ALA A 586 19.79 -28.80 -21.80
C ALA A 586 18.40 -29.01 -21.16
N TYR A 587 17.79 -27.95 -20.63
CA TYR A 587 16.56 -28.01 -19.84
C TYR A 587 15.37 -27.31 -20.49
N ARG A 588 15.42 -27.05 -21.80
CA ARG A 588 14.27 -26.48 -22.53
C ARG A 588 13.01 -27.30 -22.27
N GLY A 589 11.90 -26.62 -22.00
CA GLY A 589 10.62 -27.25 -21.69
C GLY A 589 10.40 -27.59 -20.21
N TYR A 590 11.40 -27.38 -19.34
CA TYR A 590 11.28 -27.52 -17.89
C TYR A 590 10.99 -26.17 -17.22
N ASN A 591 10.34 -26.21 -16.06
CA ASN A 591 10.16 -25.05 -15.19
C ASN A 591 10.96 -25.24 -13.91
N PHE A 592 11.64 -24.18 -13.47
CA PHE A 592 12.40 -24.19 -12.22
C PHE A 592 11.66 -23.35 -11.19
N MET A 593 10.86 -24.02 -10.37
CA MET A 593 10.14 -23.38 -9.27
C MET A 593 10.50 -24.08 -7.97
N ARG A 594 10.85 -23.30 -6.95
CA ARG A 594 11.04 -23.86 -5.62
C ARG A 594 9.67 -24.23 -5.05
N GLN A 595 9.36 -25.52 -5.02
CA GLN A 595 8.28 -26.04 -4.21
C GLN A 595 8.73 -25.94 -2.75
N ASN A 596 8.28 -24.91 -2.03
CA ASN A 596 8.50 -24.86 -0.58
C ASN A 596 7.79 -26.07 0.06
N GLY A 597 8.53 -27.11 0.40
CA GLY A 597 8.18 -27.95 1.55
C GLY A 597 8.07 -27.02 2.75
N ASN A 598 6.91 -27.00 3.41
CA ASN A 598 6.56 -26.31 4.66
C ASN A 598 7.48 -25.15 5.12
N TRP A 599 6.93 -23.96 5.39
CA TRP A 599 7.69 -22.83 5.96
C TRP A 599 8.47 -23.14 7.28
N ASN A 600 8.11 -24.23 7.97
CA ASN A 600 8.82 -24.78 9.14
C ASN A 600 10.01 -25.70 8.81
N ASP A 601 10.15 -26.14 7.56
CA ASP A 601 11.21 -27.04 7.10
C ASP A 601 12.45 -26.23 6.70
N ARG A 602 13.15 -25.72 7.73
CA ARG A 602 14.54 -25.26 7.62
C ARG A 602 15.51 -26.44 7.74
N SER A 603 15.14 -27.65 7.33
CA SER A 603 16.13 -28.72 7.29
C SER A 603 17.16 -28.40 6.22
N GLY A 604 18.44 -28.58 6.56
CA GLY A 604 19.57 -28.37 5.65
C GLY A 604 19.66 -29.42 4.53
N LYS A 605 18.53 -30.02 4.11
CA LYS A 605 18.49 -30.94 2.99
C LYS A 605 18.46 -30.15 1.70
N ALA A 606 19.24 -30.58 0.72
CA ALA A 606 19.15 -30.05 -0.64
C ALA A 606 17.71 -30.26 -1.13
N THR A 607 16.98 -29.17 -1.33
CA THR A 607 15.63 -29.20 -1.87
C THR A 607 15.69 -29.64 -3.32
N ASP A 608 14.84 -30.59 -3.70
CA ASP A 608 14.65 -31.01 -5.08
C ASP A 608 14.06 -29.82 -5.89
N TYR A 609 14.71 -29.45 -6.99
CA TYR A 609 14.43 -28.20 -7.74
C TYR A 609 13.62 -28.44 -9.03
N THR A 610 13.21 -29.68 -9.29
CA THR A 610 12.49 -30.05 -10.52
C THR A 610 11.03 -30.39 -10.21
N VAL A 611 10.11 -29.64 -10.82
CA VAL A 611 8.69 -30.04 -11.02
C VAL A 611 8.44 -30.20 -12.50
#